data_AF-A0A532C3D1-F1
#
_entry.id   AF-A0A532C3D1-F1
#
_cell.length_a   1.000
_cell.length_b   1.000
_cell.length_c   1.000
_cell.angle_alpha   90.00
_cell.angle_beta   90.00
_cell.angle_gamma   90.00
#
_symmetry.space_group_name_H-M   'P 1'
#
loop_
_entity.id
_entity.type
_entity.pdbx_description
1 polymer ?
#
loop_
_entity_poly.entity_id
_entity_poly.type
_entity_poly.pdbx_seq_one_letter_code
_entity_poly.pdbx_strand_id
1 'polypeptide(L)'
;MRMTSWEESQLTFMIYLNEGIRVGRHGFFADMEQTFLQRPYLSVQLKEGMALAFMHSIWHEGAVVPDGKKYVLRMDVMYQQVSKI
;
A
#
# COMPACT_ATOMS: atom_id res chain seq x y z
N MET A 1 0.07 11.72 2.56
CA MET A 1 0.27 12.13 3.97
C MET A 1 1.29 13.26 4.01
N ARG A 2 1.04 14.36 4.75
CA ARG A 2 2.00 15.47 4.92
C ARG A 2 2.48 15.52 6.37
N MET A 3 3.77 15.72 6.59
CA MET A 3 4.32 15.93 7.94
C MET A 3 4.55 17.41 8.24
N THR A 4 5.13 18.14 7.28
CA THR A 4 5.32 19.59 7.34
C THR A 4 4.73 20.24 6.09
N SER A 5 4.80 21.57 5.98
CA SER A 5 4.36 22.29 4.77
C SER A 5 5.18 21.94 3.52
N TRP A 6 6.36 21.36 3.68
CA TRP A 6 7.30 21.10 2.59
C TRP A 6 7.64 19.61 2.42
N GLU A 7 7.10 18.74 3.27
CA GLU A 7 7.37 17.29 3.25
C GLU A 7 6.08 16.47 3.11
N GLU A 8 6.05 15.63 2.08
CA GLU A 8 4.92 14.74 1.80
C GLU A 8 5.35 13.35 1.38
N SER A 9 4.61 12.33 1.82
CA SER A 9 4.82 10.96 1.36
C SER A 9 4.35 10.82 -0.08
N GLN A 10 5.26 10.38 -0.96
CA GLN A 10 4.95 10.07 -2.36
C GLN A 10 5.03 8.59 -2.67
N LEU A 11 5.72 7.81 -1.84
CA LEU A 11 5.91 6.38 -2.03
C LEU A 11 5.62 5.64 -0.72
N THR A 12 4.78 4.61 -0.81
CA THR A 12 4.53 3.68 0.28
C THR A 12 5.32 2.40 0.02
N PHE A 13 5.99 1.88 1.05
CA PHE A 13 6.69 0.61 1.02
C PHE A 13 6.08 -0.33 2.07
N MET A 14 5.69 -1.55 1.67
CA MET A 14 5.10 -2.55 2.56
C MET A 14 5.89 -3.85 2.50
N ILE A 15 6.37 -4.35 3.65
CA ILE A 15 7.10 -5.63 3.77
C ILE A 15 6.25 -6.62 4.54
N TYR A 16 5.98 -7.79 3.95
CA TYR A 16 5.16 -8.83 4.54
C TYR A 16 6.03 -9.83 5.32
N LEU A 17 5.80 -9.93 6.63
CA LEU A 17 6.72 -10.60 7.55
C LEU A 17 6.35 -12.06 7.86
N ASN A 18 5.17 -12.52 7.48
CA ASN A 18 4.75 -13.89 7.76
C ASN A 18 3.78 -14.44 6.71
N GLU A 19 3.77 -15.77 6.57
CA GLU A 19 2.69 -16.52 5.97
C GLU A 19 1.43 -16.49 6.86
N GLY A 20 0.25 -16.44 6.23
CA GLY A 20 -1.02 -16.16 6.92
C GLY A 20 -2.04 -15.47 6.03
N ILE A 21 -1.61 -14.98 4.85
CA ILE A 21 -2.48 -14.47 3.82
C ILE A 21 -2.97 -15.64 2.97
N ARG A 22 -3.87 -16.46 3.53
CA ARG A 22 -4.63 -17.41 2.72
C ARG A 22 -5.57 -16.59 1.82
N VAL A 23 -5.17 -16.43 0.57
CA VAL A 23 -5.98 -15.90 -0.55
C VAL A 23 -6.38 -14.41 -0.47
N GLY A 24 -5.86 -13.63 0.48
CA GLY A 24 -6.07 -12.18 0.47
C GLY A 24 -5.17 -11.51 -0.59
N ARG A 25 -5.76 -10.79 -1.55
CA ARG A 25 -5.02 -9.99 -2.54
C ARG A 25 -4.89 -8.56 -2.06
N HIS A 26 -3.73 -7.93 -2.24
CA HIS A 26 -3.63 -6.49 -2.10
C HIS A 26 -4.24 -5.85 -3.34
N GLY A 27 -5.37 -5.15 -3.15
CA GLY A 27 -6.11 -4.52 -4.24
C GLY A 27 -5.63 -3.10 -4.48
N PHE A 28 -5.43 -2.73 -5.73
CA PHE A 28 -5.23 -1.35 -6.16
C PHE A 28 -6.42 -0.92 -7.02
N PHE A 29 -6.89 0.31 -6.79
CA PHE A 29 -8.08 0.86 -7.42
C PHE A 29 -7.72 2.15 -8.14
N ALA A 30 -8.31 2.37 -9.31
CA ALA A 30 -8.04 3.57 -10.09
C ALA A 30 -8.74 4.79 -9.48
N ASP A 31 -9.87 4.56 -8.84
CA ASP A 31 -10.77 5.59 -8.33
C ASP A 31 -11.68 5.05 -7.20
N MET A 32 -12.51 5.96 -6.70
CA MET A 32 -13.46 5.70 -5.63
C MET A 32 -14.60 4.76 -6.07
N GLU A 33 -15.04 4.79 -7.32
CA GLU A 33 -16.11 3.91 -7.82
C GLU A 33 -15.67 2.44 -7.80
N GLN A 34 -14.46 2.16 -8.31
CA GLN A 34 -13.86 0.82 -8.26
C GLN A 34 -13.68 0.33 -6.82
N THR A 35 -13.34 1.24 -5.91
CA THR A 35 -13.20 0.93 -4.48
C THR A 35 -14.55 0.51 -3.88
N PHE A 36 -15.62 1.26 -4.13
CA PHE A 36 -16.97 0.92 -3.65
C PHE A 36 -17.49 -0.40 -4.23
N LEU A 37 -17.24 -0.65 -5.51
CA LEU A 37 -17.65 -1.87 -6.19
C LEU A 37 -16.73 -3.06 -5.90
N GLN A 38 -15.64 -2.87 -5.15
CA GLN A 38 -14.66 -3.91 -4.83
C GLN A 38 -14.05 -4.54 -6.11
N ARG A 39 -13.73 -3.70 -7.09
CA ARG A 39 -13.18 -4.08 -8.41
C ARG A 39 -11.77 -3.51 -8.61
N PRO A 40 -10.74 -4.09 -7.99
CA PRO A 40 -9.37 -3.60 -8.18
C PRO A 40 -8.91 -3.83 -9.63
N TYR A 41 -8.19 -2.87 -10.20
CA TYR A 41 -7.56 -3.03 -11.52
C TYR A 41 -6.28 -3.89 -11.44
N LEU A 42 -5.66 -3.92 -10.27
CA LEU A 42 -4.49 -4.75 -9.99
C LEU A 42 -4.67 -5.44 -8.63
N SER A 43 -4.36 -6.73 -8.60
CA SER A 43 -4.37 -7.53 -7.39
C SER A 43 -3.06 -8.28 -7.25
N VAL A 44 -2.37 -8.09 -6.13
CA VAL A 44 -1.09 -8.77 -5.89
C VAL A 44 -1.26 -9.87 -4.83
N GLN A 45 -0.85 -11.09 -5.20
CA GLN A 45 -0.74 -12.19 -4.24
C GLN A 45 0.56 -12.02 -3.45
N LEU A 46 0.41 -11.95 -2.14
CA LEU A 46 1.51 -11.68 -1.23
C LEU A 46 2.10 -12.99 -0.70
N LYS A 47 3.41 -12.97 -0.44
CA LYS A 47 4.16 -14.05 0.22
C LYS A 47 5.03 -13.46 1.33
N GLU A 48 5.40 -14.28 2.30
CA GLU A 48 6.40 -13.90 3.30
C GLU A 48 7.69 -13.44 2.63
N GLY A 49 8.29 -12.38 3.16
CA GLY A 49 9.50 -11.76 2.63
C GLY A 49 9.30 -10.88 1.40
N MET A 50 8.10 -10.82 0.81
CA MET A 50 7.82 -9.89 -0.30
C MET A 50 7.71 -8.45 0.18
N ALA A 51 8.15 -7.53 -0.68
CA ALA A 51 7.94 -6.11 -0.53
C ALA A 51 7.12 -5.53 -1.68
N LEU A 52 6.24 -4.58 -1.38
CA LEU A 52 5.54 -3.75 -2.36
C LEU A 52 6.01 -2.31 -2.23
N ALA A 53 6.29 -1.68 -3.37
CA ALA A 53 6.55 -0.25 -3.49
C ALA A 53 5.54 0.35 -4.47
N PHE A 54 4.79 1.36 -4.05
CA PHE A 54 3.77 1.99 -4.88
C PHE A 54 3.58 3.45 -4.51
N MET A 55 3.05 4.24 -5.45
CA MET A 55 2.77 5.66 -5.22
C MET A 55 1.74 5.82 -4.09
N HIS A 56 2.02 6.69 -3.12
CA HIS A 56 1.18 6.90 -1.95
C HIS A 56 -0.24 7.37 -2.31
N SER A 57 -0.39 8.05 -3.44
CA SER A 57 -1.67 8.55 -3.94
C SER A 57 -2.60 7.48 -4.51
N ILE A 58 -2.09 6.26 -4.80
CA ILE A 58 -2.91 5.18 -5.34
C ILE A 58 -3.83 4.63 -4.24
N TRP A 59 -5.12 4.50 -4.56
CA TRP A 59 -6.10 3.85 -3.72
C TRP A 59 -5.78 2.37 -3.61
N HIS A 60 -5.68 1.87 -2.37
CA HIS A 60 -5.26 0.51 -2.14
C HIS A 60 -5.90 -0.08 -0.88
N GLU A 61 -6.10 -1.40 -0.88
CA GLU A 61 -6.66 -2.14 0.23
C GLU A 61 -5.78 -3.33 0.58
N GLY A 62 -5.53 -3.49 1.87
CA GLY A 62 -4.79 -4.63 2.39
C GLY A 62 -5.59 -5.93 2.24
N ALA A 63 -4.90 -6.99 1.84
CA ALA A 63 -5.43 -8.35 1.85
C ALA A 63 -6.18 -8.72 3.14
N VAL A 64 -7.42 -9.23 3.00
CA VAL A 64 -8.25 -9.79 4.08
C VAL A 64 -7.55 -10.99 4.73
N VAL A 65 -7.68 -11.11 6.05
CA VAL A 65 -7.10 -12.18 6.87
C VAL A 65 -8.26 -12.96 7.50
N PRO A 66 -8.75 -14.03 6.86
CA PRO A 66 -9.92 -14.76 7.35
C PRO A 66 -9.64 -15.57 8.62
N ASP A 67 -8.38 -15.95 8.86
CA ASP A 67 -7.90 -16.64 10.06
C ASP A 67 -6.41 -16.33 10.28
N GLY A 68 -5.96 -16.41 11.54
CA GLY A 68 -4.57 -16.12 11.94
C GLY A 68 -4.25 -14.62 12.08
N LYS A 69 -2.97 -14.27 11.93
CA LYS A 69 -2.45 -12.89 12.04
C LYS A 69 -1.58 -12.54 10.86
N LYS A 70 -1.64 -11.29 10.42
CA LYS A 70 -0.81 -10.73 9.34
C LYS A 70 0.08 -9.64 9.92
N TYR A 71 1.38 -9.80 9.76
CA TYR A 71 2.40 -8.86 10.18
C TYR A 71 2.98 -8.16 8.96
N VAL A 72 2.90 -6.83 8.94
CA VAL A 72 3.40 -6.00 7.84
C VAL A 72 4.13 -4.79 8.41
N LEU A 73 5.31 -4.51 7.88
CA LEU A 73 5.95 -3.20 8.07
C LEU A 73 5.49 -2.28 6.96
N ARG A 74 4.90 -1.15 7.33
CA ARG A 74 4.63 -0.05 6.40
C ARG A 74 5.62 1.06 6.66
N MET A 75 6.21 1.55 5.59
CA MET A 75 7.07 2.73 5.58
C MET A 75 6.55 3.68 4.52
N ASP A 76 6.70 4.97 4.78
CA ASP A 76 6.34 6.05 3.87
C ASP A 76 7.62 6.84 3.59
N VAL A 77 7.93 7.06 2.31
CA VAL A 77 9.08 7.85 1.90
C VAL A 77 8.61 9.30 1.79
N MET A 78 9.08 10.12 2.72
CA MET A 78 8.81 11.55 2.74
C MET A 78 9.73 12.27 1.77
N TYR A 79 9.15 13.05 0.86
CA TYR A 79 9.87 13.88 -0.09
C TYR A 79 9.77 15.33 0.36
N GLN A 80 10.91 16.03 0.38
CA GLN A 80 10.95 17.46 0.60
C GLN A 80 10.93 18.20 -0.75
N GLN A 81 10.05 19.19 -0.88
CA GLN A 81 10.07 20.07 -2.03
C GLN A 81 11.33 20.93 -2.01
N VAL A 82 12.18 20.78 -3.03
CA VAL A 82 13.30 21.69 -3.29
C VAL A 82 12.87 22.74 -4.30
N SER A 83 13.05 24.02 -3.99
CA SER A 83 12.86 25.10 -4.96
C SER A 83 13.84 24.90 -6.11
N LYS A 84 13.35 24.91 -7.35
CA LYS A 84 14.25 25.00 -8.51
C LYS A 84 14.98 26.34 -8.42
N ILE A 85 16.32 26.27 -8.37
CA ILE A 85 17.21 27.42 -8.53
C ILE A 85 17.11 27.92 -9.96
#